data_AF-A0A1H3WTS8-F1
#
_entry.id   AF-A0A1H3WTS8-F1
#
_cell.length_a   1.000
_cell.length_b   1.000
_cell.length_c   1.000
_cell.angle_alpha   90.00
_cell.angle_beta   90.00
_cell.angle_gamma   90.00
#
_symmetry.space_group_name_H-M   'P 1'
#
loop_
_entity.id
_entity.type
_entity.pdbx_description
1 polymer ?
#
loop_
_entity_poly.entity_id
_entity_poly.type
_entity_poly.pdbx_seq_one_letter_code
_entity_poly.pdbx_strand_id
1 'polypeptide(L)'
;MESRIQAVITEYIKPLLGSHGGAMEVVNLEDGVLRFRLTGQCAGCPAADLTSENLIKTELMERVPELKDVVLIQSISSGLLDEARRILEQRHGG
;
A
#
# COMPACT_ATOMS: atom_id res chain seq x y z
N MET A 1 0.02 21.12 -0.87
CA MET A 1 0.37 19.78 -1.36
C MET A 1 -0.64 18.72 -0.88
N GLU A 2 -0.85 18.55 0.43
CA GLU A 2 -1.75 17.53 0.99
C GLU A 2 -3.20 17.59 0.46
N SER A 3 -3.77 18.80 0.31
CA SER A 3 -5.11 18.98 -0.27
C SER A 3 -5.22 18.47 -1.71
N ARG A 4 -4.18 18.69 -2.52
CA ARG A 4 -4.10 18.20 -3.91
C ARG A 4 -4.00 16.68 -3.95
N ILE A 5 -3.20 16.08 -3.05
CA ILE A 5 -3.10 14.63 -2.90
C ILE A 5 -4.46 14.04 -2.53
N GLN A 6 -5.16 14.62 -1.56
CA GLN A 6 -6.51 14.15 -1.18
C GLN A 6 -7.53 14.26 -2.32
N ALA A 7 -7.48 15.34 -3.11
CA ALA A 7 -8.33 15.50 -4.28
C ALA A 7 -8.04 14.39 -5.30
N VAL A 8 -6.76 14.15 -5.63
CA VAL A 8 -6.37 13.07 -6.54
C VAL A 8 -6.84 11.70 -6.06
N ILE A 9 -6.65 11.42 -4.77
CA ILE A 9 -7.10 10.17 -4.16
C ILE A 9 -8.61 10.01 -4.29
N THR A 10 -9.37 11.07 -4.03
CA THR A 10 -10.84 11.00 -4.00
C THR A 10 -11.45 10.94 -5.40
N GLU A 11 -10.93 11.71 -6.33
CA GLU A 11 -11.50 11.87 -7.68
C GLU A 11 -11.06 10.78 -8.65
N TYR A 12 -9.83 10.25 -8.50
CA TYR A 12 -9.25 9.31 -9.46
C TYR A 12 -8.99 7.94 -8.85
N ILE A 13 -8.37 7.86 -7.68
CA ILE A 13 -7.93 6.57 -7.12
C ILE A 13 -9.08 5.79 -6.49
N LYS A 14 -9.90 6.43 -5.64
CA LYS A 14 -11.01 5.75 -4.95
C LYS A 14 -12.00 5.07 -5.93
N PRO A 15 -12.41 5.69 -7.04
CA PRO A 15 -13.24 5.01 -8.04
C PRO A 15 -12.56 3.77 -8.65
N LEU A 16 -11.25 3.83 -8.92
CA LEU A 16 -10.48 2.74 -9.51
C LEU A 16 -10.30 1.56 -8.54
N LEU A 17 -10.11 1.83 -7.25
CA LEU A 17 -10.01 0.78 -6.22
C LEU A 17 -11.37 0.19 -5.85
N GLY A 18 -12.41 1.04 -5.82
CA GLY A 18 -13.76 0.65 -5.41
C GLY A 18 -14.41 -0.38 -6.34
N SER A 19 -14.07 -0.38 -7.64
CA SER A 19 -14.55 -1.39 -8.60
C SER A 19 -14.13 -2.82 -8.25
N HIS A 20 -13.05 -2.98 -7.47
CA HIS A 20 -12.50 -4.26 -7.02
C HIS A 20 -12.70 -4.52 -5.52
N GLY A 21 -13.52 -3.70 -4.83
CA GLY A 21 -13.71 -3.80 -3.38
C GLY A 21 -12.47 -3.45 -2.56
N GLY A 22 -11.52 -2.72 -3.17
CA GLY A 22 -10.31 -2.22 -2.57
C GLY A 22 -10.47 -0.80 -2.03
N ALA A 23 -9.57 -0.43 -1.13
CA ALA A 23 -9.42 0.93 -0.63
C ALA A 23 -7.96 1.22 -0.25
N MET A 24 -7.67 2.48 0.05
CA MET A 24 -6.34 2.91 0.50
C MET A 24 -6.45 3.96 1.62
N GLU A 25 -5.42 4.02 2.45
CA GLU A 25 -5.25 5.03 3.49
C GLU A 25 -3.82 5.61 3.42
N VAL A 26 -3.71 6.93 3.56
CA VAL A 26 -2.42 7.61 3.68
C VAL A 26 -1.90 7.41 5.10
N VAL A 27 -0.66 6.94 5.21
CA VAL A 27 0.03 6.72 6.50
C VAL A 27 0.82 7.95 6.89
N ASN A 28 1.68 8.45 6.00
CA ASN A 28 2.41 9.70 6.21
C ASN A 28 2.87 10.32 4.87
N LEU A 29 3.30 11.58 4.94
CA LEU A 29 3.95 12.30 3.85
C LEU A 29 5.16 13.04 4.42
N GLU A 30 6.36 12.54 4.15
CA GLU A 30 7.60 13.09 4.70
C GLU A 30 8.67 13.12 3.60
N ASP A 31 9.45 14.21 3.55
CA ASP A 31 10.52 14.42 2.57
C ASP A 31 10.10 14.32 1.09
N GLY A 32 8.81 14.50 0.80
CA GLY A 32 8.20 14.33 -0.52
C GLY A 32 7.87 12.88 -0.87
N VAL A 33 7.94 11.95 0.10
CA VAL A 33 7.56 10.55 -0.06
C VAL A 33 6.21 10.32 0.61
N LEU A 34 5.20 9.97 -0.18
CA LEU A 34 3.89 9.58 0.33
C LEU A 34 3.90 8.08 0.65
N ARG A 35 3.62 7.72 1.91
CA ARG A 35 3.43 6.33 2.28
C ARG A 35 1.96 6.05 2.51
N PHE A 36 1.49 4.94 1.96
CA PHE A 36 0.09 4.53 2.06
C PHE A 36 -0.02 3.05 2.36
N ARG A 37 -1.20 2.61 2.77
CA ARG A 37 -1.52 1.19 2.90
C ARG A 37 -2.80 0.87 2.15
N LEU A 38 -2.86 -0.33 1.57
CA LEU A 38 -4.08 -0.86 0.99
C LEU A 38 -4.98 -1.44 2.09
N THR A 39 -6.28 -1.26 1.93
CA THR A 39 -7.32 -1.78 2.81
C THR A 39 -8.40 -2.48 1.98
N GLY A 40 -9.29 -3.23 2.64
CA GLY A 40 -10.34 -4.00 1.98
C GLY A 40 -9.81 -5.25 1.26
N GLN A 41 -10.43 -5.62 0.12
CA GLN A 41 -10.07 -6.82 -0.64
C GLN A 41 -8.69 -6.74 -1.30
N CYS A 42 -8.13 -5.53 -1.41
CA CYS A 42 -6.78 -5.33 -1.91
C CYS A 42 -5.71 -5.57 -0.83
N ALA A 43 -6.07 -5.67 0.46
CA ALA A 43 -5.09 -5.84 1.52
C ALA A 43 -4.57 -7.29 1.57
N GLY A 44 -3.25 -7.46 1.35
CA GLY A 44 -2.57 -8.74 1.59
C GLY A 44 -2.70 -9.75 0.46
N CYS A 45 -3.16 -9.34 -0.72
CA CYS A 45 -3.08 -10.15 -1.94
C CYS A 45 -1.80 -9.77 -2.71
N PRO A 46 -0.77 -10.63 -2.76
CA PRO A 46 0.54 -10.25 -3.34
C PRO A 46 0.46 -9.81 -4.80
N ALA A 47 -0.49 -10.37 -5.57
CA ALA A 47 -0.70 -10.01 -6.97
C ALA A 47 -1.47 -8.67 -7.13
N ALA A 48 -2.40 -8.38 -6.22
CA ALA A 48 -3.16 -7.13 -6.23
C ALA A 48 -2.32 -5.97 -5.69
N ASP A 49 -1.41 -6.23 -4.76
CA ASP A 49 -0.52 -5.23 -4.16
C ASP A 49 0.34 -4.55 -5.25
N LEU A 50 1.01 -5.35 -6.09
CA LEU A 50 1.88 -4.84 -7.16
C LEU A 50 1.12 -4.02 -8.22
N THR A 51 -0.06 -4.48 -8.63
CA THR A 51 -0.85 -3.80 -9.67
C THR A 51 -1.52 -2.54 -9.11
N SER A 52 -2.08 -2.61 -7.91
CA SER A 52 -2.72 -1.47 -7.25
C SER A 52 -1.69 -0.42 -6.84
N GLU A 53 -0.52 -0.83 -6.34
CA GLU A 53 0.57 0.08 -6.02
C GLU A 53 1.05 0.86 -7.25
N ASN A 54 1.33 0.17 -8.36
CA ASN A 54 1.77 0.82 -9.58
C ASN A 54 0.73 1.82 -10.12
N LEU A 55 -0.55 1.46 -10.08
CA LEU A 55 -1.64 2.35 -10.49
C LEU A 55 -1.69 3.61 -9.61
N ILE A 56 -1.70 3.44 -8.29
CA ILE A 56 -1.76 4.54 -7.32
C ILE A 56 -0.55 5.45 -7.47
N LYS A 57 0.65 4.86 -7.56
CA LYS A 57 1.91 5.57 -7.75
C LYS A 57 1.91 6.40 -9.02
N THR A 58 1.49 5.80 -10.14
CA THR A 58 1.45 6.49 -11.44
C THR A 58 0.50 7.69 -11.38
N GLU A 59 -0.75 7.49 -10.95
CA GLU A 59 -1.74 8.57 -10.89
C GLU A 59 -1.30 9.72 -9.95
N LEU A 60 -0.71 9.40 -8.80
CA LEU A 60 -0.23 10.42 -7.87
C LEU A 60 0.99 11.17 -8.39
N MET A 61 1.98 10.48 -8.97
CA MET A 61 3.19 11.14 -9.48
C MET A 61 2.90 11.97 -10.73
N GLU A 62 1.98 11.53 -11.61
CA GLU A 62 1.56 12.31 -12.78
C GLU A 62 0.80 13.58 -12.37
N ARG A 63 -0.11 13.47 -11.39
CA ARG A 63 -0.97 14.58 -10.98
C ARG A 63 -0.37 15.45 -9.90
N VAL A 64 0.67 14.99 -9.20
CA VAL A 64 1.39 15.70 -8.14
C VAL A 64 2.89 15.51 -8.36
N PRO A 65 3.49 16.22 -9.34
CA PRO A 65 4.91 16.08 -9.69
C PRO A 65 5.88 16.57 -8.59
N GLU A 66 5.36 17.17 -7.52
CA GLU A 66 6.10 17.54 -6.30
C GLU A 66 6.46 16.31 -5.42
N LEU A 67 5.76 15.19 -5.61
CA LEU A 67 6.08 13.93 -4.93
C LEU A 67 7.36 13.34 -5.52
N LYS A 68 8.31 13.01 -4.63
CA LYS A 68 9.53 12.27 -4.99
C LYS A 68 9.24 10.79 -5.17
N ASP A 69 8.39 10.23 -4.31
CA ASP A 69 8.03 8.81 -4.37
C ASP A 69 6.68 8.53 -3.69
N VAL A 70 6.10 7.38 -4.04
CA VAL A 70 4.87 6.85 -3.45
C VAL A 70 5.11 5.38 -3.15
N VAL A 71 4.95 4.99 -1.88
CA VAL A 71 5.38 3.67 -1.38
C VAL A 71 4.23 2.97 -0.64
N LEU A 72 3.95 1.72 -1.01
CA LEU A 72 3.04 0.85 -0.27
C LEU A 72 3.73 0.31 0.99
N ILE A 73 3.12 0.54 2.16
CA ILE A 73 3.52 -0.12 3.40
C ILE A 73 2.74 -1.42 3.55
N GLN A 74 3.40 -2.54 3.29
CA GLN A 74 2.85 -3.86 3.62
C GLN A 74 3.02 -4.12 5.13
N SER A 75 1.92 -4.42 5.80
CA SER A 75 1.94 -4.81 7.22
C SER A 75 1.93 -6.32 7.33
N ILE A 76 3.12 -6.95 7.28
CA ILE A 76 3.23 -8.31 7.82
C ILE A 76 3.28 -8.15 9.33
N SER A 77 2.32 -8.73 10.04
CA SER A 77 2.33 -8.74 11.51
C SER A 77 3.59 -9.44 12.00
N SER A 78 4.32 -8.83 12.91
CA SER A 78 5.49 -9.45 13.57
C SER A 78 5.13 -10.80 14.18
N GLY A 79 3.92 -10.95 14.73
CA GLY A 79 3.45 -12.22 15.27
C GLY A 79 3.33 -13.34 14.22
N LEU A 80 3.04 -13.02 12.96
CA LEU A 80 3.03 -13.99 11.85
C LEU A 80 4.45 -14.44 11.49
N LEU A 81 5.42 -13.52 11.53
CA LEU A 81 6.83 -13.84 11.31
C LEU A 81 7.40 -14.67 12.45
N ASP A 82 7.04 -14.36 13.70
CA ASP A 82 7.43 -15.12 14.88
C ASP A 82 6.88 -16.54 14.85
N GLU A 83 5.63 -16.71 14.43
CA GLU A 83 5.02 -18.04 14.29
C GLU A 83 5.66 -18.85 13.15
N ALA A 84 5.89 -18.22 11.99
CA ALA A 84 6.59 -18.87 10.89
C ALA A 84 7.99 -19.33 11.30
N ARG A 85 8.71 -18.51 12.07
CA ARG A 85 10.04 -18.84 12.60
C ARG A 85 9.99 -20.06 13.53
N ARG A 86 9.01 -20.12 14.45
CA ARG A 86 8.82 -21.28 15.36
C ARG A 86 8.59 -22.58 14.58
N ILE A 87 7.76 -22.53 13.53
CA ILE A 87 7.48 -23.71 12.69
C ILE A 87 8.75 -24.20 11.96
N LEU A 88 9.58 -23.28 11.44
CA LEU A 88 10.83 -23.62 10.77
C LEU A 88 11.87 -24.18 11.76
N GLU A 89 11.97 -23.62 12.96
CA GLU A 89 12.86 -24.10 14.02
C GLU A 89 12.47 -25.52 14.50
N GLN A 90 11.18 -25.85 14.52
CA GLN A 90 10.70 -27.20 14.88
C GLN A 90 11.02 -28.28 13.84
N ARG A 91 11.23 -27.92 12.55
CA ARG A 91 11.47 -28.90 11.47
C ARG A 91 12.91 -29.34 11.31
N HIS A 92 13.88 -28.66 11.91
CA HIS A 92 15.31 -28.99 11.83
C HIS A 92 15.86 -29.75 13.06
N GLY A 93 14.98 -30.19 13.97
CA GLY A 93 15.34 -30.97 15.16
C GLY A 93 14.96 -32.45 15.05
N GLY A 94 15.43 -33.14 14.02
CA GLY A 94 15.24 -34.59 13.82
C GLY A 94 16.38 -35.20 13.02
#